data_AF-A0A521I5U3-F1
#
_entry.id   AF-A0A521I5U3-F1
#
_cell.length_a   1.000
_cell.length_b   1.000
_cell.length_c   1.000
_cell.angle_alpha   90.00
_cell.angle_beta   90.00
_cell.angle_gamma   90.00
#
_symmetry.space_group_name_H-M   'P 1'
#
loop_
_entity.id
_entity.type
_entity.pdbx_description
1 polymer ?
#
loop_
_entity_poly.entity_id
_entity_poly.type
_entity_poly.pdbx_seq_one_letter_code
_entity_poly.pdbx_strand_id
1 'polypeptide(L)'
;MSLFTQPTPAFAGRLRASVQPSLDQLERAVTDTLAEFEPGHRNTTAGVDAAARHQLRSGKVIDEALKKTTQAHVEALGEAGLPPPVLELLQSWVEATVDARVLQRQIELARSELAPGEFALQAPAAPAPDPTEALSASALGQALGGLSDETVRQRERAGELFSILRPGRKRGREYPAFQAWHGIAGEPLARILAALGPVSSTAAYGFCTSPTDLLGGLTPIEATIGHLTSPRNLDAETLQLLAAAPPERLAAVVKAAQAYAALQAA
;
A
#
# COMPACT_ATOMS: atom_id res chain seq x y z
N MET A 1 19.85 26.80 41.06
CA MET A 1 19.05 26.02 42.01
C MET A 1 18.39 24.89 41.24
N SER A 2 18.91 23.67 41.38
CA SER A 2 18.44 22.48 40.68
C SER A 2 17.45 21.72 41.57
N LEU A 3 16.20 21.62 41.14
CA LEU A 3 15.18 20.75 41.74
C LEU A 3 14.45 20.01 40.62
N PHE A 4 15.09 18.99 40.05
CA PHE A 4 14.40 17.93 39.32
C PHE A 4 14.87 16.61 39.92
N THR A 5 14.19 16.20 40.99
CA THR A 5 14.34 14.88 41.58
C THR A 5 13.75 13.89 40.57
N GLN A 6 14.56 12.97 40.05
CA GLN A 6 14.06 11.97 39.11
C GLN A 6 12.99 11.09 39.78
N PRO A 7 11.89 10.78 39.09
CA PRO A 7 10.86 9.91 39.63
C PRO A 7 11.46 8.53 39.92
N THR A 8 11.25 8.03 41.12
CA THR A 8 11.75 6.71 41.52
C THR A 8 11.09 5.63 40.64
N PRO A 9 11.82 4.55 40.29
CA PRO A 9 11.29 3.47 39.46
C PRO A 9 10.00 2.84 40.03
N ALA A 10 9.80 2.91 41.34
CA ALA A 10 8.57 2.48 42.03
C ALA A 10 7.34 3.35 41.73
N PHE A 11 7.52 4.62 41.33
CA PHE A 11 6.46 5.52 40.89
C PHE A 11 6.08 5.23 39.43
N ALA A 12 7.08 5.09 38.54
CA ALA A 12 6.85 4.73 37.14
C ALA A 12 6.13 3.36 36.98
N GLY A 13 6.49 2.38 37.81
CA GLY A 13 5.81 1.07 37.82
C GLY A 13 4.35 1.14 38.29
N ARG A 14 4.05 1.96 39.31
CA ARG A 14 2.68 2.15 39.79
C ARG A 14 1.81 2.93 38.82
N LEU A 15 2.37 3.95 38.17
CA LEU A 15 1.66 4.74 37.17
C LEU A 15 1.32 3.89 35.93
N ARG A 16 2.27 3.06 35.48
CA ARG A 16 2.02 2.11 34.38
C ARG A 16 0.95 1.09 34.73
N ALA A 17 0.99 0.51 35.94
CA ALA A 17 0.00 -0.46 36.40
C ALA A 17 -1.41 0.15 36.56
N SER A 18 -1.49 1.43 36.89
CA SER A 18 -2.75 2.17 37.07
C SER A 18 -3.36 2.63 35.74
N VAL A 19 -2.55 2.95 34.73
CA VAL A 19 -2.99 3.55 33.45
C VAL A 19 -3.21 2.49 32.36
N GLN A 20 -2.46 1.38 32.38
CA GLN A 20 -2.57 0.33 31.36
C GLN A 20 -3.98 -0.27 31.21
N PRO A 21 -4.73 -0.58 32.28
CA PRO A 21 -6.07 -1.16 32.14
C PRO A 21 -7.05 -0.22 31.43
N SER A 22 -6.91 1.09 31.66
CA SER A 22 -7.74 2.12 31.02
C SER A 22 -7.39 2.33 29.55
N LEU A 23 -6.10 2.25 29.19
CA LEU A 23 -5.65 2.23 27.79
C LEU A 23 -6.20 1.01 27.04
N ASP A 24 -6.14 -0.17 27.66
CA ASP A 24 -6.64 -1.42 27.06
C ASP A 24 -8.18 -1.43 26.93
N GLN A 25 -8.89 -0.69 27.80
CA GLN A 25 -10.35 -0.47 27.68
C GLN A 25 -10.68 0.52 26.56
N LEU A 26 -9.87 1.56 26.38
CA LEU A 26 -10.03 2.55 25.33
C LEU A 26 -9.76 1.93 23.94
N GLU A 27 -8.71 1.10 23.84
CA GLU A 27 -8.38 0.37 22.62
C GLU A 27 -9.50 -0.63 22.25
N ARG A 28 -10.08 -1.33 23.23
CA ARG A 28 -11.25 -2.20 23.02
C ARG A 28 -12.49 -1.42 22.61
N ALA A 29 -12.83 -0.34 23.30
CA ALA A 29 -14.00 0.47 22.96
C ALA A 29 -13.88 1.06 21.55
N VAL A 30 -12.69 1.51 21.15
CA VAL A 30 -12.42 1.98 19.78
C VAL A 30 -12.54 0.83 18.78
N THR A 31 -11.99 -0.35 19.07
CA THR A 31 -12.04 -1.52 18.18
C THR A 31 -13.47 -2.05 18.01
N ASP A 32 -14.26 -2.11 19.08
CA ASP A 32 -15.66 -2.56 19.05
C ASP A 32 -16.54 -1.57 18.29
N THR A 33 -16.33 -0.27 18.52
CA THR A 33 -17.03 0.78 17.75
C THR A 33 -16.65 0.74 16.28
N LEU A 34 -15.40 0.34 15.93
CA LEU A 34 -14.97 0.17 14.55
C LEU A 34 -15.46 -1.13 13.91
N ALA A 35 -15.72 -2.18 14.69
CA ALA A 35 -16.29 -3.45 14.20
C ALA A 35 -17.78 -3.32 13.83
N GLU A 36 -18.52 -2.44 14.50
CA GLU A 36 -19.90 -2.07 14.12
C GLU A 36 -19.98 -1.30 12.78
N PHE A 37 -18.83 -0.87 12.23
CA PHE A 37 -18.73 -0.10 10.98
C PHE A 37 -18.52 -0.93 9.70
N GLU A 38 -18.50 -2.27 9.76
CA GLU A 38 -18.52 -3.13 8.55
C GLU A 38 -19.85 -2.96 7.80
N PRO A 39 -19.87 -2.29 6.63
CA PRO A 39 -21.11 -2.07 5.91
C PRO A 39 -21.48 -3.33 5.13
N GLY A 40 -22.47 -4.06 5.63
CA GLY A 40 -23.14 -5.12 4.88
C GLY A 40 -23.62 -4.59 3.53
N HIS A 41 -23.13 -5.21 2.45
CA HIS A 41 -23.46 -4.92 1.06
C HIS A 41 -24.95 -4.60 0.85
N ARG A 42 -25.24 -3.39 0.34
CA ARG A 42 -26.38 -3.11 -0.55
C ARG A 42 -26.14 -1.80 -1.32
N ASN A 43 -26.02 -1.93 -2.64
CA ASN A 43 -25.93 -0.84 -3.62
C ASN A 43 -27.20 0.02 -3.61
N THR A 44 -27.10 1.34 -3.38
CA THR A 44 -27.98 2.35 -3.98
C THR A 44 -27.32 3.73 -3.92
N THR A 45 -27.37 4.50 -5.01
CA THR A 45 -26.76 5.84 -5.18
C THR A 45 -27.31 6.94 -4.25
N ALA A 46 -28.33 6.66 -3.44
CA ALA A 46 -28.75 7.49 -2.31
C ALA A 46 -27.89 7.28 -1.04
N GLY A 47 -27.03 6.25 -1.01
CA GLY A 47 -26.23 5.84 0.14
C GLY A 47 -24.96 6.67 0.35
N VAL A 48 -24.44 7.35 -0.67
CA VAL A 48 -23.19 8.14 -0.55
C VAL A 48 -23.40 9.37 0.34
N ASP A 49 -24.54 10.05 0.20
CA ASP A 49 -24.89 11.24 0.97
C ASP A 49 -25.35 10.90 2.41
N ALA A 50 -25.90 9.69 2.60
CA ALA A 50 -26.23 9.15 3.92
C ALA A 50 -24.99 8.62 4.66
N ALA A 51 -24.05 7.97 3.96
CA ALA A 51 -22.78 7.48 4.50
C ALA A 51 -21.88 8.64 4.92
N ALA A 52 -21.78 9.71 4.12
CA ALA A 52 -21.03 10.91 4.48
C ALA A 52 -21.61 11.61 5.73
N ARG A 53 -22.95 11.71 5.83
CA ARG A 53 -23.62 12.25 7.03
C ARG A 53 -23.46 11.33 8.25
N HIS A 54 -23.43 10.03 8.05
CA HIS A 54 -23.17 9.05 9.10
C HIS A 54 -21.73 9.11 9.59
N GLN A 55 -20.75 9.26 8.68
CA GLN A 55 -19.33 9.43 8.97
C GLN A 55 -19.03 10.76 9.69
N LEU A 56 -19.68 11.85 9.29
CA LEU A 56 -19.58 13.14 9.98
C LEU A 56 -20.21 13.09 11.38
N ARG A 57 -21.31 12.36 11.55
CA ARG A 57 -21.91 12.12 12.88
C ARG A 57 -21.02 11.23 13.74
N SER A 58 -20.41 10.19 13.19
CA SER A 58 -19.54 9.29 13.94
C SER A 58 -18.21 9.94 14.32
N GLY A 59 -17.65 10.81 13.47
CA GLY A 59 -16.47 11.61 13.82
C GLY A 59 -16.73 12.48 15.06
N LYS A 60 -17.87 13.18 15.10
CA LYS A 60 -18.25 13.99 16.28
C LYS A 60 -18.48 13.16 17.55
N VAL A 61 -19.05 11.96 17.41
CA VAL A 61 -19.26 11.04 18.55
C VAL A 61 -17.92 10.52 19.10
N ILE A 62 -16.97 10.21 18.22
CA ILE A 62 -15.62 9.80 18.60
C ILE A 62 -14.86 10.95 19.29
N ASP A 63 -14.97 12.18 18.78
CA ASP A 63 -14.36 13.37 19.39
C ASP A 63 -14.93 13.65 20.79
N GLU A 64 -16.25 13.52 20.98
CA GLU A 64 -16.89 13.68 22.29
C GLU A 64 -16.50 12.57 23.28
N ALA A 65 -16.42 11.32 22.82
CA ALA A 65 -15.99 10.19 23.63
C ALA A 65 -14.53 10.32 24.06
N LEU A 66 -13.64 10.77 23.16
CA LEU A 66 -12.24 11.02 23.47
C LEU A 66 -12.09 12.18 24.47
N LYS A 67 -12.78 13.30 24.27
CA LYS A 67 -12.76 14.43 25.23
C LYS A 67 -13.21 14.01 26.62
N LYS A 68 -14.32 13.27 26.72
CA LYS A 68 -14.84 12.78 28.00
C LYS A 68 -13.86 11.84 28.69
N THR A 69 -13.18 11.00 27.92
CA THR A 69 -12.20 10.05 28.46
C THR A 69 -10.92 10.75 28.92
N THR A 70 -10.42 11.72 28.16
CA THR A 70 -9.27 12.55 28.54
C THR A 70 -9.56 13.35 29.82
N GLN A 71 -10.75 13.94 29.94
CA GLN A 71 -11.19 14.66 31.14
C GLN A 71 -11.16 13.74 32.38
N ALA A 72 -11.72 12.53 32.28
CA ALA A 72 -11.73 11.57 33.39
C ALA A 72 -10.31 11.12 33.81
N HIS A 73 -9.37 11.05 32.86
CA HIS A 73 -7.97 10.73 33.17
C HIS A 73 -7.25 11.89 33.84
N VAL A 74 -7.49 13.13 33.42
CA VAL A 74 -6.92 14.32 34.06
C VAL A 74 -7.42 14.45 35.50
N GLU A 75 -8.71 14.19 35.75
CA GLU A 75 -9.29 14.19 37.09
C GLU A 75 -8.67 13.10 37.99
N ALA A 76 -8.59 11.86 37.50
CA ALA A 76 -7.97 10.76 38.25
C ALA A 76 -6.47 10.98 38.54
N LEU A 77 -5.75 11.61 37.61
CA LEU A 77 -4.33 11.97 37.78
C LEU A 77 -4.15 13.15 38.75
N GLY A 78 -5.10 14.08 38.79
CA GLY A 78 -5.16 15.14 39.80
C GLY A 78 -5.39 14.60 41.21
N GLU A 79 -6.33 13.66 41.37
CA GLU A 79 -6.57 12.96 42.64
C GLU A 79 -5.36 12.14 43.11
N ALA A 80 -4.54 11.66 42.17
CA ALA A 80 -3.28 10.97 42.46
C ALA A 80 -2.12 11.89 42.88
N GLY A 81 -2.36 13.20 42.98
CA GLY A 81 -1.41 14.18 43.52
C GLY A 81 -0.40 14.75 42.51
N LEU A 82 -0.70 14.66 41.20
CA LEU A 82 0.11 15.33 40.19
C LEU A 82 -0.08 16.86 40.30
N PRO A 83 1.02 17.64 40.23
CA PRO A 83 0.92 19.08 40.34
C PRO A 83 0.21 19.67 39.09
N PRO A 84 -0.64 20.70 39.25
CA PRO A 84 -1.46 21.27 38.18
C PRO A 84 -0.71 21.59 36.87
N PRO A 85 0.52 22.15 36.90
CA PRO A 85 1.26 22.45 35.66
C PRO A 85 1.61 21.20 34.84
N VAL A 86 1.75 20.04 35.48
CA VAL A 86 2.05 18.77 34.80
C VAL A 86 0.79 18.18 34.16
N LEU A 87 -0.37 18.37 34.80
CA LEU A 87 -1.65 17.95 34.25
C LEU A 87 -2.03 18.79 33.02
N GLU A 88 -1.81 20.10 33.07
CA GLU A 88 -2.01 20.99 31.91
C GLU A 88 -1.12 20.61 30.73
N LEU A 89 0.16 20.28 30.99
CA LEU A 89 1.09 19.85 29.95
C LEU A 89 0.67 18.50 29.34
N LEU A 90 0.25 17.55 30.17
CA LEU A 90 -0.23 16.24 29.71
C LEU A 90 -1.52 16.36 28.91
N GLN A 91 -2.45 17.21 29.37
CA GLN A 91 -3.69 17.49 28.66
C GLN A 91 -3.40 18.10 27.29
N SER A 92 -2.55 19.13 27.23
CA SER A 92 -2.14 19.76 25.98
C SER A 92 -1.45 18.78 25.02
N TRP A 93 -0.61 17.89 25.53
CA TRP A 93 0.03 16.86 24.71
C TRP A 93 -0.97 15.82 24.19
N VAL A 94 -1.90 15.34 25.01
CA VAL A 94 -2.94 14.40 24.59
C VAL A 94 -3.84 15.04 23.53
N GLU A 95 -4.29 16.28 23.74
CA GLU A 95 -5.08 17.03 22.77
C GLU A 95 -4.33 17.16 21.44
N ALA A 96 -3.06 17.59 21.45
CA ALA A 96 -2.24 17.68 20.24
C ALA A 96 -2.05 16.34 19.51
N THR A 97 -1.95 15.24 20.27
CA THR A 97 -1.76 13.89 19.69
C THR A 97 -3.05 13.35 19.08
N VAL A 98 -4.19 13.62 19.72
CA VAL A 98 -5.52 13.29 19.19
C VAL A 98 -5.80 14.13 17.94
N ASP A 99 -5.55 15.44 17.99
CA ASP A 99 -5.72 16.34 16.85
C ASP A 99 -4.85 15.92 15.66
N ALA A 100 -3.59 15.55 15.90
CA ALA A 100 -2.71 15.05 14.84
C ALA A 100 -3.23 13.75 14.20
N ARG A 101 -3.80 12.84 14.98
CA ARG A 101 -4.39 11.58 14.47
C ARG A 101 -5.70 11.80 13.74
N VAL A 102 -6.56 12.67 14.25
CA VAL A 102 -7.81 13.08 13.59
C VAL A 102 -7.48 13.76 12.26
N LEU A 103 -6.51 14.68 12.24
CA LEU A 103 -6.04 15.34 11.02
C LEU A 103 -5.45 14.33 10.03
N GLN A 104 -4.62 13.40 10.48
CA GLN A 104 -4.09 12.34 9.62
C GLN A 104 -5.20 11.48 9.03
N ARG A 105 -6.22 11.13 9.81
CA ARG A 105 -7.37 10.36 9.34
C ARG A 105 -8.26 11.17 8.40
N GLN A 106 -8.45 12.47 8.66
CA GLN A 106 -9.15 13.38 7.75
C GLN A 106 -8.38 13.56 6.45
N ILE A 107 -7.04 13.59 6.47
CA ILE A 107 -6.20 13.59 5.27
C ILE A 107 -6.33 12.28 4.51
N GLU A 108 -6.36 11.13 5.19
CA GLU A 108 -6.60 9.83 4.57
C GLU A 108 -7.99 9.73 3.93
N LEU A 109 -9.02 10.19 4.62
CA LEU A 109 -10.40 10.24 4.11
C LEU A 109 -10.53 11.24 2.97
N ALA A 110 -9.97 12.44 3.09
CA ALA A 110 -9.94 13.43 2.02
C ALA A 110 -9.14 12.92 0.81
N ARG A 111 -8.05 12.18 1.00
CA ARG A 111 -7.34 11.49 -0.09
C ARG A 111 -8.16 10.38 -0.73
N SER A 112 -9.03 9.73 0.03
CA SER A 112 -9.95 8.71 -0.47
C SER A 112 -11.14 9.33 -1.21
N GLU A 113 -11.59 10.53 -0.81
CA GLU A 113 -12.68 11.30 -1.43
C GLU A 113 -12.21 12.13 -2.64
N LEU A 114 -10.96 12.60 -2.67
CA LEU A 114 -10.35 13.36 -3.78
C LEU A 114 -9.78 12.48 -4.90
N ALA A 115 -10.11 11.18 -4.94
CA ALA A 115 -9.94 10.38 -6.15
C ALA A 115 -11.10 10.65 -7.12
N PRO A 116 -11.14 11.87 -7.69
CA PRO A 116 -10.86 11.97 -9.10
C PRO A 116 -9.78 13.04 -9.37
N GLY A 117 -8.59 12.56 -9.71
CA GLY A 117 -7.61 13.22 -10.57
C GLY A 117 -7.15 14.62 -10.16
N GLU A 118 -6.07 14.72 -9.39
CA GLU A 118 -5.10 15.81 -9.53
C GLU A 118 -3.76 15.43 -8.86
N PHE A 119 -2.75 15.19 -9.72
CA PHE A 119 -1.31 15.26 -9.49
C PHE A 119 -0.69 14.62 -8.24
N ALA A 120 -0.34 13.33 -8.35
CA ALA A 120 0.87 12.80 -7.73
C ALA A 120 2.05 12.87 -8.73
N LEU A 121 2.41 14.08 -9.16
CA LEU A 121 3.77 14.37 -9.57
C LEU A 121 4.53 14.85 -8.32
N GLN A 122 5.58 14.11 -7.96
CA GLN A 122 6.66 14.42 -7.01
C GLN A 122 6.45 14.16 -5.51
N ALA A 123 6.86 12.96 -5.10
CA ALA A 123 7.90 12.80 -4.08
C ALA A 123 9.09 12.07 -4.73
N PRO A 124 10.36 12.32 -4.33
CA PRO A 124 11.49 11.55 -4.84
C PRO A 124 11.39 10.15 -4.23
N ALA A 125 10.67 9.25 -4.91
CA ALA A 125 10.80 7.83 -4.67
C ALA A 125 12.29 7.49 -4.87
N ALA A 126 12.84 6.67 -3.97
CA ALA A 126 14.10 5.99 -4.22
C ALA A 126 14.13 5.49 -5.68
N PRO A 127 15.31 5.50 -6.37
CA PRO A 127 15.38 5.09 -7.76
C PRO A 127 14.63 3.77 -7.90
N ALA A 128 13.59 3.78 -8.75
CA ALA A 128 12.80 2.59 -8.99
C ALA A 128 13.79 1.46 -9.34
N PRO A 129 13.67 0.27 -8.71
CA PRO A 129 14.56 -0.83 -9.03
C PRO A 129 14.55 -1.04 -10.54
N ASP A 130 15.73 -1.26 -11.13
CA ASP A 130 15.86 -1.39 -12.57
C ASP A 130 15.02 -2.61 -13.03
N PRO A 131 13.96 -2.43 -13.84
CA PRO A 131 13.16 -3.55 -14.31
C PRO A 131 14.00 -4.53 -15.14
N THR A 132 15.10 -4.07 -15.73
CA THR A 132 15.99 -4.88 -16.56
C THR A 132 17.08 -5.60 -15.76
N GLU A 133 17.12 -5.41 -14.44
CA GLU A 133 18.00 -6.18 -13.57
C GLU A 133 17.71 -7.68 -13.75
N ALA A 134 18.78 -8.46 -13.91
CA ALA A 134 18.68 -9.87 -14.21
C ALA A 134 19.24 -10.69 -13.04
N LEU A 135 18.39 -11.53 -12.48
CA LEU A 135 18.63 -12.33 -11.29
C LEU A 135 19.00 -13.78 -11.63
N SER A 136 19.79 -14.43 -10.78
CA SER A 136 19.93 -15.89 -10.82
C SER A 136 18.65 -16.58 -10.33
N ALA A 137 18.52 -17.89 -10.59
CA ALA A 137 17.38 -18.67 -10.06
C ALA A 137 17.27 -18.58 -8.53
N SER A 138 18.41 -18.69 -7.84
CA SER A 138 18.50 -18.54 -6.38
C SER A 138 18.05 -17.15 -5.91
N ALA A 139 18.56 -16.08 -6.54
CA ALA A 139 18.20 -14.71 -6.17
C ALA A 139 16.71 -14.42 -6.42
N LEU A 140 16.16 -14.89 -7.55
CA LEU A 140 14.72 -14.78 -7.82
C LEU A 140 13.90 -15.57 -6.80
N GLY A 141 14.34 -16.78 -6.45
CA GLY A 141 13.67 -17.61 -5.44
C GLY A 141 13.59 -16.91 -4.09
N GLN A 142 14.66 -16.25 -3.65
CA GLN A 142 14.66 -15.40 -2.46
C GLN A 142 13.68 -14.23 -2.59
N ALA A 143 13.69 -13.52 -3.72
CA ALA A 143 12.80 -12.39 -3.97
C ALA A 143 11.31 -12.81 -3.99
N LEU A 144 10.99 -14.04 -4.38
CA LEU A 144 9.64 -14.61 -4.39
C LEU A 144 9.19 -15.19 -3.04
N GLY A 145 9.92 -14.93 -1.95
CA GLY A 145 9.57 -15.40 -0.61
C GLY A 145 10.29 -16.68 -0.17
N GLY A 146 11.53 -16.88 -0.62
CA GLY A 146 12.39 -17.99 -0.15
C GLY A 146 12.19 -19.31 -0.88
N LEU A 147 11.80 -19.28 -2.15
CA LEU A 147 11.69 -20.48 -2.99
C LEU A 147 13.07 -21.06 -3.32
N SER A 148 13.12 -22.39 -3.52
CA SER A 148 14.33 -23.07 -3.99
C SER A 148 14.58 -22.84 -5.49
N ASP A 149 15.84 -22.95 -5.92
CA ASP A 149 16.22 -22.90 -7.34
C ASP A 149 15.44 -23.90 -8.21
N GLU A 150 15.17 -25.10 -7.70
CA GLU A 150 14.40 -26.11 -8.43
C GLU A 150 12.93 -25.71 -8.55
N THR A 151 12.34 -25.11 -7.52
CA THR A 151 10.97 -24.58 -7.56
C THR A 151 10.84 -23.47 -8.60
N VAL A 152 11.83 -22.57 -8.69
CA VAL A 152 11.86 -21.52 -9.72
C VAL A 152 11.89 -22.13 -11.13
N ARG A 153 12.72 -23.15 -11.34
CA ARG A 153 12.78 -23.87 -12.63
C ARG A 153 11.52 -24.64 -12.95
N GLN A 154 10.86 -25.21 -11.94
CA GLN A 154 9.56 -25.87 -12.12
C GLN A 154 8.48 -24.87 -12.55
N ARG A 155 8.44 -23.68 -11.93
CA ARG A 155 7.54 -22.59 -12.34
C ARG A 155 7.84 -22.06 -13.74
N GLU A 156 9.12 -21.96 -14.11
CA GLU A 156 9.52 -21.66 -15.49
C GLU A 156 8.96 -22.70 -16.48
N ARG A 157 9.11 -24.00 -16.18
CA ARG A 157 8.58 -25.08 -17.02
C ARG A 157 7.04 -25.08 -17.07
N ALA A 158 6.39 -24.62 -16.01
CA ALA A 158 4.94 -24.44 -15.94
C ALA A 158 4.44 -23.20 -16.71
N GLY A 159 5.35 -22.36 -17.21
CA GLY A 159 5.00 -21.12 -17.92
C GLY A 159 4.58 -19.97 -17.00
N GLU A 160 4.83 -20.08 -15.70
CA GLU A 160 4.53 -19.02 -14.71
C GLU A 160 5.66 -17.98 -14.63
N LEU A 161 6.86 -18.37 -15.06
CA LEU A 161 8.06 -17.54 -15.11
C LEU A 161 8.75 -17.76 -16.45
N PHE A 162 9.65 -16.86 -16.81
CA PHE A 162 10.56 -17.07 -17.94
C PHE A 162 11.96 -16.57 -17.63
N SER A 163 12.95 -17.20 -18.25
CA SER A 163 14.34 -16.75 -18.21
C SER A 163 14.79 -16.21 -19.56
N ILE A 164 15.70 -15.26 -19.53
CA ILE A 164 16.40 -14.71 -20.69
C ILE A 164 17.86 -15.17 -20.68
N LEU A 165 18.46 -15.19 -21.87
CA LEU A 165 19.89 -15.36 -22.04
C LEU A 165 20.47 -14.00 -22.45
N ARG A 166 21.43 -13.47 -21.68
CA ARG A 166 22.05 -12.19 -22.06
C ARG A 166 22.74 -12.31 -23.43
N PRO A 167 22.72 -11.23 -24.23
CA PRO A 167 23.48 -11.17 -25.47
C PRO A 167 24.96 -11.50 -25.22
N GLY A 168 25.53 -12.39 -26.02
CA GLY A 168 26.95 -12.78 -25.92
C GLY A 168 27.29 -13.85 -24.88
N ARG A 169 26.32 -14.39 -24.13
CA ARG A 169 26.53 -15.53 -23.23
C ARG A 169 26.00 -16.82 -23.86
N LYS A 170 26.77 -17.90 -23.79
CA LYS A 170 26.35 -19.24 -24.26
C LYS A 170 25.63 -20.06 -23.18
N ARG A 171 25.71 -19.64 -21.91
CA ARG A 171 25.15 -20.31 -20.73
C ARG A 171 24.84 -19.25 -19.66
N GLY A 172 23.96 -19.61 -18.71
CA GLY A 172 23.51 -18.74 -17.63
C GLY A 172 22.16 -18.13 -17.95
N ARG A 173 21.09 -18.89 -17.67
CA ARG A 173 19.72 -18.38 -17.69
C ARG A 173 19.55 -17.40 -16.55
N GLU A 174 19.09 -16.21 -16.86
CA GLU A 174 18.82 -15.17 -15.87
C GLU A 174 17.35 -14.78 -15.94
N TYR A 175 16.80 -14.33 -14.82
CA TYR A 175 15.40 -14.02 -14.67
C TYR A 175 15.26 -12.51 -14.47
N PRO A 176 14.48 -11.81 -15.31
CA PRO A 176 14.17 -10.41 -15.08
C PRO A 176 13.59 -10.19 -13.68
N ALA A 177 14.16 -9.24 -12.93
CA ALA A 177 13.84 -8.98 -11.54
C ALA A 177 12.38 -8.56 -11.33
N PHE A 178 11.77 -7.91 -12.32
CA PHE A 178 10.37 -7.49 -12.27
C PHE A 178 9.39 -8.64 -12.03
N GLN A 179 9.75 -9.88 -12.36
CA GLN A 179 8.89 -11.05 -12.14
C GLN A 179 8.65 -11.33 -10.65
N ALA A 180 9.47 -10.77 -9.76
CA ALA A 180 9.31 -10.86 -8.31
C ALA A 180 8.71 -9.58 -7.69
N TRP A 181 8.39 -8.56 -8.48
CA TRP A 181 7.85 -7.30 -7.94
C TRP A 181 6.41 -7.45 -7.45
N HIS A 182 6.08 -6.67 -6.42
CA HIS A 182 4.71 -6.56 -5.93
C HIS A 182 3.79 -6.03 -7.04
N GLY A 183 2.65 -6.70 -7.23
CA GLY A 183 1.68 -6.39 -8.29
C GLY A 183 1.96 -7.09 -9.62
N ILE A 184 3.15 -7.68 -9.82
CA ILE A 184 3.47 -8.49 -11.00
C ILE A 184 3.52 -9.98 -10.65
N ALA A 185 4.25 -10.33 -9.58
CA ALA A 185 4.49 -11.72 -9.21
C ALA A 185 3.18 -12.49 -8.97
N GLY A 186 3.15 -13.76 -9.42
CA GLY A 186 1.99 -14.65 -9.23
C GLY A 186 0.95 -14.57 -10.35
N GLU A 187 -0.32 -14.43 -9.98
CA GLU A 187 -1.47 -14.45 -10.91
C GLU A 187 -1.38 -13.40 -12.04
N PRO A 188 -0.96 -12.14 -11.80
CA PRO A 188 -0.87 -11.15 -12.87
C PRO A 188 0.11 -11.57 -13.97
N LEU A 189 1.34 -11.95 -13.60
CA LEU A 189 2.34 -12.42 -14.54
C LEU A 189 1.88 -13.69 -15.28
N ALA A 190 1.31 -14.66 -14.55
CA ALA A 190 0.82 -15.90 -15.15
C ALA A 190 -0.25 -15.62 -16.22
N ARG A 191 -1.16 -14.67 -15.97
CA ARG A 191 -2.18 -14.27 -16.97
C ARG A 191 -1.59 -13.57 -18.18
N ILE A 192 -0.59 -12.71 -17.98
CA ILE A 192 0.13 -12.05 -19.08
C ILE A 192 0.84 -13.09 -19.94
N LEU A 193 1.57 -14.04 -19.34
CA LEU A 193 2.27 -15.09 -20.08
C LEU A 193 1.30 -16.04 -20.78
N ALA A 194 0.20 -16.42 -20.15
CA ALA A 194 -0.85 -17.21 -20.78
C ALA A 194 -1.49 -16.48 -21.98
N ALA A 195 -1.68 -15.17 -21.88
CA ALA A 195 -2.21 -14.33 -22.94
C ALA A 195 -1.25 -14.16 -24.13
N LEU A 196 0.06 -14.14 -23.87
CA LEU A 196 1.08 -14.17 -24.91
C LEU A 196 1.13 -15.52 -25.64
N GLY A 197 0.72 -16.61 -24.98
CA GLY A 197 0.77 -17.95 -25.55
C GLY A 197 2.22 -18.45 -25.73
N PRO A 198 2.48 -19.33 -26.72
CA PRO A 198 3.80 -19.94 -26.93
C PRO A 198 4.76 -18.96 -27.62
N VAL A 199 5.17 -17.90 -26.93
CA VAL A 199 6.22 -16.98 -27.39
C VAL A 199 7.58 -17.36 -26.80
N SER A 200 8.66 -16.98 -27.49
CA SER A 200 10.00 -17.11 -26.93
C SER A 200 10.16 -16.23 -25.68
N SER A 201 11.00 -16.63 -24.72
CA SER A 201 11.29 -15.82 -23.54
C SER A 201 11.83 -14.42 -23.88
N THR A 202 12.55 -14.30 -25.00
CA THR A 202 13.03 -13.00 -25.51
C THR A 202 11.87 -12.12 -25.96
N ALA A 203 10.87 -12.69 -26.63
CA ALA A 203 9.67 -11.97 -27.02
C ALA A 203 8.82 -11.59 -25.80
N ALA A 204 8.65 -12.48 -24.82
CA ALA A 204 7.98 -12.17 -23.56
C ALA A 204 8.68 -11.02 -22.81
N TYR A 205 10.02 -11.07 -22.73
CA TYR A 205 10.82 -9.99 -22.16
C TYR A 205 10.61 -8.66 -22.91
N GLY A 206 10.72 -8.70 -24.25
CA GLY A 206 10.55 -7.54 -25.10
C GLY A 206 9.17 -6.92 -24.94
N PHE A 207 8.11 -7.73 -24.92
CA PHE A 207 6.76 -7.27 -24.63
C PHE A 207 6.69 -6.55 -23.28
N CYS A 208 7.13 -7.20 -22.20
CA CYS A 208 7.00 -6.64 -20.85
C CYS A 208 7.78 -5.34 -20.63
N THR A 209 8.91 -5.17 -21.30
CA THR A 209 9.84 -4.05 -21.07
C THR A 209 9.79 -2.96 -22.13
N SER A 210 9.11 -3.17 -23.26
CA SER A 210 9.01 -2.17 -24.33
C SER A 210 7.71 -1.37 -24.23
N PRO A 211 7.75 -0.04 -24.45
CA PRO A 211 6.56 0.75 -24.63
C PRO A 211 5.69 0.20 -25.77
N THR A 212 4.37 0.24 -25.60
CA THR A 212 3.42 -0.16 -26.64
C THR A 212 2.31 0.85 -26.82
N ASP A 213 1.95 1.11 -28.08
CA ASP A 213 0.86 2.03 -28.44
C ASP A 213 -0.50 1.55 -27.91
N LEU A 214 -0.67 0.24 -27.73
CA LEU A 214 -1.89 -0.36 -27.14
C LEU A 214 -2.12 0.04 -25.68
N LEU A 215 -1.08 0.54 -25.00
CA LEU A 215 -1.13 1.02 -23.63
C LEU A 215 -0.71 2.51 -23.56
N GLY A 216 -0.84 3.25 -24.66
CA GLY A 216 -0.51 4.68 -24.70
C GLY A 216 0.98 4.98 -24.46
N GLY A 217 1.88 4.09 -24.89
CA GLY A 217 3.32 4.25 -24.67
C GLY A 217 3.78 3.86 -23.26
N LEU A 218 2.92 3.21 -22.47
CA LEU A 218 3.36 2.49 -21.27
C LEU A 218 4.00 1.16 -21.64
N THR A 219 4.96 0.73 -20.83
CA THR A 219 5.33 -0.68 -20.80
C THR A 219 4.24 -1.48 -20.08
N PRO A 220 4.05 -2.77 -20.40
CA PRO A 220 3.17 -3.65 -19.63
C PRO A 220 3.49 -3.68 -18.13
N ILE A 221 4.78 -3.58 -17.77
CA ILE A 221 5.22 -3.50 -16.37
C ILE A 221 4.62 -2.27 -15.69
N GLU A 222 4.82 -1.08 -16.28
CA GLU A 222 4.34 0.19 -15.71
C GLU A 222 2.82 0.23 -15.60
N ALA A 223 2.11 -0.25 -16.63
CA ALA A 223 0.66 -0.35 -16.60
C ALA A 223 0.21 -1.29 -15.46
N THR A 224 0.85 -2.45 -15.30
CA THR A 224 0.49 -3.42 -14.25
C THR A 224 0.69 -2.82 -12.85
N ILE A 225 1.87 -2.22 -12.59
CA ILE A 225 2.21 -1.66 -11.27
C ILE A 225 1.56 -0.29 -10.99
N GLY A 226 0.98 0.36 -12.00
CA GLY A 226 0.28 1.64 -11.87
C GLY A 226 1.19 2.84 -11.64
N HIS A 227 2.47 2.75 -12.00
CA HIS A 227 3.42 3.86 -11.94
C HIS A 227 4.53 3.73 -12.98
N LEU A 228 5.18 4.85 -13.29
CA LEU A 228 6.27 4.90 -14.26
C LEU A 228 7.59 4.41 -13.66
N THR A 229 8.37 3.66 -14.44
CA THR A 229 9.75 3.30 -14.09
C THR A 229 10.76 4.35 -14.57
N SER A 230 10.33 5.28 -15.43
CA SER A 230 11.14 6.41 -15.89
C SER A 230 10.27 7.64 -16.17
N PRO A 231 10.72 8.85 -15.76
CA PRO A 231 9.93 10.07 -15.90
C PRO A 231 9.74 10.43 -17.37
N ARG A 232 8.48 10.64 -17.78
CA ARG A 232 8.10 11.13 -19.10
C ARG A 232 6.70 11.74 -19.07
N ASN A 233 6.40 12.55 -20.08
CA ASN A 233 5.07 13.11 -20.26
C ASN A 233 4.17 12.06 -20.92
N LEU A 234 2.96 11.91 -20.37
CA LEU A 234 1.92 11.04 -20.89
C LEU A 234 0.70 11.89 -21.26
N ASP A 235 -0.08 11.43 -22.23
CA ASP A 235 -1.39 12.02 -22.51
C ASP A 235 -2.41 11.70 -21.40
N ALA A 236 -3.57 12.36 -21.47
CA ALA A 236 -4.62 12.24 -20.46
C ALA A 236 -5.23 10.83 -20.40
N GLU A 237 -5.38 10.13 -21.53
CA GLU A 237 -5.97 8.78 -21.57
C GLU A 237 -5.04 7.75 -20.92
N THR A 238 -3.74 7.89 -21.18
CA THR A 238 -2.69 7.06 -20.58
C THR A 238 -2.59 7.29 -19.08
N LEU A 239 -2.72 8.54 -18.63
CA LEU A 239 -2.80 8.85 -17.20
C LEU A 239 -4.05 8.25 -16.55
N GLN A 240 -5.19 8.23 -17.25
CA GLN A 240 -6.40 7.55 -16.76
C GLN A 240 -6.17 6.04 -16.61
N LEU A 241 -5.53 5.40 -17.60
CA LEU A 241 -5.17 3.99 -17.50
C LEU A 241 -4.23 3.72 -16.31
N LEU A 242 -3.24 4.58 -16.08
CA LEU A 242 -2.31 4.42 -14.96
C LEU A 242 -3.00 4.57 -13.60
N ALA A 243 -3.97 5.47 -13.51
CA ALA A 243 -4.78 5.72 -12.31
C ALA A 243 -5.92 4.69 -12.10
N ALA A 244 -6.26 3.89 -13.10
CA ALA A 244 -7.30 2.87 -13.04
C ALA A 244 -7.01 1.82 -11.96
N ALA A 245 -8.02 1.05 -11.53
CA ALA A 245 -7.83 0.04 -10.50
C ALA A 245 -6.90 -1.10 -10.98
N PRO A 246 -6.13 -1.76 -10.10
CA PRO A 246 -5.23 -2.86 -10.49
C PRO A 246 -5.84 -3.93 -11.42
N PRO A 247 -7.07 -4.45 -11.19
CA PRO A 247 -7.67 -5.43 -12.10
C PRO A 247 -7.98 -4.86 -13.49
N GLU A 248 -8.31 -3.57 -13.60
CA GLU A 248 -8.60 -2.90 -14.88
C GLU A 248 -7.32 -2.73 -15.68
N ARG A 249 -6.24 -2.32 -15.03
CA ARG A 249 -4.91 -2.21 -15.66
C ARG A 249 -4.41 -3.56 -16.14
N LEU A 250 -4.51 -4.60 -15.30
CA LEU A 250 -4.16 -5.96 -15.70
C LEU A 250 -4.99 -6.43 -16.90
N ALA A 251 -6.29 -6.14 -16.94
CA ALA A 251 -7.14 -6.49 -18.07
C ALA A 251 -6.69 -5.79 -19.37
N ALA A 252 -6.28 -4.53 -19.30
CA ALA A 252 -5.72 -3.81 -20.45
C ALA A 252 -4.40 -4.45 -20.93
N VAL A 253 -3.50 -4.78 -20.00
CA VAL A 253 -2.22 -5.44 -20.33
C VAL A 253 -2.45 -6.82 -20.95
N VAL A 254 -3.38 -7.61 -20.44
CA VAL A 254 -3.74 -8.93 -20.99
C VAL A 254 -4.29 -8.79 -22.42
N LYS A 255 -5.13 -7.79 -22.70
CA LYS A 255 -5.60 -7.51 -24.07
C LYS A 255 -4.44 -7.13 -25.01
N ALA A 256 -3.51 -6.29 -24.53
CA ALA A 256 -2.33 -5.93 -25.28
C ALA A 256 -1.43 -7.14 -25.58
N ALA A 257 -1.28 -8.07 -24.62
CA ALA A 257 -0.56 -9.32 -24.80
C ALA A 257 -1.19 -10.22 -25.88
N GLN A 258 -2.53 -10.34 -25.88
CA GLN A 258 -3.26 -11.11 -26.90
C GLN A 258 -3.07 -10.50 -28.30
N ALA A 259 -3.16 -9.18 -28.42
CA ALA A 259 -2.94 -8.48 -29.68
C ALA A 259 -1.49 -8.64 -30.17
N TYR A 260 -0.51 -8.55 -29.27
CA TYR A 260 0.90 -8.80 -29.58
C TYR A 260 1.13 -10.22 -30.08
N ALA A 261 0.54 -11.22 -29.41
CA ALA A 261 0.64 -12.62 -29.82
C ALA A 261 0.03 -12.86 -31.20
N ALA A 262 -1.12 -12.24 -31.49
CA ALA A 262 -1.77 -12.32 -32.80
C ALA A 262 -0.89 -11.73 -33.92
N LEU A 263 -0.18 -10.62 -33.64
CA LEU A 263 0.75 -10.00 -34.60
C LEU A 263 1.99 -10.85 -34.86
N GLN A 264 2.47 -11.60 -33.88
CA GLN A 264 3.64 -12.48 -34.05
C GLN A 264 3.31 -13.79 -34.80
N ALA A 265 2.04 -14.16 -34.88
CA ALA A 265 1.57 -15.35 -35.58
C ALA A 265 1.20 -15.10 -37.05
N ALA A 266 1.12 -13.83 -37.48
CA ALA A 266 0.78 -13.40 -38.83
C ALA A 266 2.03 -13.29 -39.73
#